data_AF-A0A2E1TII3-F1
#
_entry.id   AF-A0A2E1TII3-F1
#
_cell.length_a   1.000
_cell.length_b   1.000
_cell.length_c   1.000
_cell.angle_alpha   90.00
_cell.angle_beta   90.00
_cell.angle_gamma   90.00
#
_symmetry.space_group_name_H-M   'P 1'
#
loop_
_entity.id
_entity.type
_entity.pdbx_description
1 polymer ?
#
loop_
_entity_poly.entity_id
_entity_poly.type
_entity_poly.pdbx_seq_one_letter_code
_entity_poly.pdbx_strand_id
1 'polypeptide(L)'
;QKYDRLVFRAIARGARAASPITKSGFVEPGGTQIRVGTNNQASDAYVAASLINAFYDAAAALDEKGVSSDGRVGVLNPRQYYELIQAVGSNGLVNRDVQGTALQSGNGIIEIAGIKIYKSMNIPFFSTYGTKYGSASATNPGITSPGNVGSFVGEAVEDAAADVTGINNEYGEETEFANSCGLIFQKEAAGCVEAIGPQVQVTSGDVSVVYQGDVILGRLAMGADYLNPAAAVELVAGAATGSSGNAAF
;
A
#
# COMPACT_ATOMS: atom_id res chain seq x y z
N GLN A 1 -2.26 -4.81 -12.53
CA GLN A 1 -1.60 -3.52 -12.32
C GLN A 1 -2.58 -2.41 -11.95
N LYS A 2 -3.48 -1.96 -12.86
CA LYS A 2 -4.45 -0.90 -12.52
C LYS A 2 -5.41 -1.30 -11.39
N TYR A 3 -5.93 -2.52 -11.42
CA TYR A 3 -6.80 -3.01 -10.34
C TYR A 3 -6.10 -3.03 -8.96
N ASP A 4 -4.86 -3.53 -8.90
CA ASP A 4 -4.10 -3.57 -7.63
C ASP A 4 -3.88 -2.16 -7.08
N ARG A 5 -3.54 -1.21 -7.95
CA ARG A 5 -3.38 0.21 -7.60
C ARG A 5 -4.66 0.80 -6.99
N LEU A 6 -5.80 0.56 -7.63
CA LEU A 6 -7.11 1.06 -7.16
C LEU A 6 -7.53 0.41 -5.82
N VAL A 7 -7.28 -0.88 -5.63
CA VAL A 7 -7.54 -1.57 -4.35
C VAL A 7 -6.70 -0.98 -3.22
N PHE A 8 -5.39 -0.76 -3.44
CA PHE A 8 -4.53 -0.16 -2.42
C PHE A 8 -4.92 1.27 -2.08
N ARG A 9 -5.40 2.04 -3.07
CA ARG A 9 -5.92 3.40 -2.85
C ARG A 9 -7.23 3.40 -2.07
N ALA A 10 -8.13 2.46 -2.35
CA ALA A 10 -9.35 2.29 -1.57
C ALA A 10 -9.05 1.95 -0.09
N ILE A 11 -8.06 1.08 0.16
CA ILE A 11 -7.60 0.76 1.52
C ILE A 11 -6.99 1.98 2.20
N ALA A 12 -6.15 2.74 1.48
CA ALA A 12 -5.57 3.98 1.99
C ALA A 12 -6.68 4.96 2.39
N ARG A 13 -7.70 5.15 1.55
CA ARG A 13 -8.87 5.98 1.89
C ARG A 13 -9.62 5.44 3.13
N GLY A 14 -9.82 4.13 3.23
CA GLY A 14 -10.42 3.50 4.41
C GLY A 14 -9.63 3.77 5.70
N ALA A 15 -8.30 3.81 5.62
CA ALA A 15 -7.45 4.17 6.76
C ALA A 15 -7.57 5.65 7.18
N ARG A 16 -8.07 6.52 6.29
CA ARG A 16 -8.34 7.94 6.56
C ARG A 16 -9.78 8.22 6.96
N ALA A 17 -10.70 7.32 6.63
CA ALA A 17 -12.11 7.47 6.90
C ALA A 17 -12.37 7.44 8.42
N ALA A 18 -13.13 8.42 8.90
CA ALA A 18 -13.72 8.39 10.24
C ALA A 18 -14.77 7.27 10.33
N SER A 19 -15.22 6.97 11.55
CA SER A 19 -16.28 5.98 11.79
C SER A 19 -17.47 6.14 10.84
N PRO A 20 -17.95 5.07 10.19
CA PRO A 20 -19.14 5.14 9.35
C PRO A 20 -20.42 5.41 10.17
N ILE A 21 -20.39 5.19 11.49
CA ILE A 21 -21.51 5.46 12.40
C ILE A 21 -21.26 6.77 13.17
N THR A 22 -21.93 7.83 12.73
CA THR A 22 -21.86 9.17 13.35
C THR A 22 -22.81 9.35 14.55
N LYS A 23 -23.43 8.27 15.03
CA LYS A 23 -24.38 8.32 16.15
C LYS A 23 -23.62 8.53 17.46
N SER A 24 -23.89 9.66 18.12
CA SER A 24 -23.36 9.98 19.45
C SER A 24 -23.50 8.79 20.41
N GLY A 25 -22.39 8.32 20.96
CA GLY A 25 -22.33 7.19 21.90
C GLY A 25 -22.21 5.78 21.31
N PHE A 26 -22.26 5.62 19.98
CA PHE A 26 -22.07 4.33 19.27
C PHE A 26 -21.08 4.47 18.11
N VAL A 27 -20.01 5.23 18.32
CA VAL A 27 -19.00 5.47 17.30
C VAL A 27 -18.08 4.24 17.23
N GLU A 28 -18.18 3.49 16.13
CA GLU A 28 -17.23 2.41 15.85
C GLU A 28 -15.84 2.99 15.54
N PRO A 29 -14.75 2.24 15.73
CA PRO A 29 -13.44 2.76 15.40
C PRO A 29 -13.30 3.08 13.90
N GLY A 30 -12.81 4.27 13.54
CA GLY A 30 -12.45 4.62 12.17
C GLY A 30 -11.10 4.02 11.75
N GLY A 31 -10.57 4.42 10.60
CA GLY A 31 -9.20 4.09 10.18
C GLY A 31 -8.12 4.67 11.09
N THR A 32 -6.87 4.24 10.92
CA THR A 32 -5.71 4.83 11.62
C THR A 32 -4.68 5.34 10.62
N GLN A 33 -4.11 6.51 10.89
CA GLN A 33 -2.85 6.92 10.30
C GLN A 33 -1.75 6.85 11.34
N ILE A 34 -0.61 6.25 11.00
CA ILE A 34 0.54 6.14 11.89
C ILE A 34 1.74 6.79 11.23
N ARG A 35 2.40 7.66 11.98
CA ARG A 35 3.60 8.34 11.51
C ARG A 35 4.82 7.44 11.68
N VAL A 36 5.54 7.20 10.60
CA VAL A 36 6.84 6.54 10.59
C VAL A 36 7.90 7.58 10.95
N GLY A 37 8.43 7.44 12.17
CA GLY A 37 9.40 8.37 12.73
C GLY A 37 8.78 9.61 13.37
N THR A 38 9.62 10.47 13.93
CA THR A 38 9.18 11.64 14.72
C THR A 38 9.46 12.97 14.03
N ASN A 39 10.25 12.96 12.95
CA ASN A 39 10.68 14.15 12.23
C ASN A 39 9.86 14.35 10.94
N ASN A 40 9.95 15.54 10.33
CA ASN A 40 9.26 15.88 9.07
C ASN A 40 10.06 15.44 7.82
N GLN A 41 10.78 14.32 7.90
CA GLN A 41 11.57 13.80 6.79
C GLN A 41 10.92 12.55 6.19
N ALA A 42 10.79 12.53 4.87
CA ALA A 42 10.34 11.33 4.15
C ALA A 42 11.36 10.18 4.26
N SER A 43 12.63 10.47 4.54
CA SER A 43 13.69 9.46 4.69
C SER A 43 13.41 8.45 5.81
N ASP A 44 12.62 8.82 6.81
CA ASP A 44 12.22 7.94 7.90
C ASP A 44 11.45 6.71 7.41
N ALA A 45 10.83 6.79 6.22
CA ALA A 45 10.20 5.66 5.55
C ALA A 45 11.16 4.53 5.19
N TYR A 46 12.48 4.76 5.17
CA TYR A 46 13.51 3.74 4.94
C TYR A 46 14.29 3.36 6.19
N VAL A 47 14.02 4.01 7.33
CA VAL A 47 14.71 3.72 8.59
C VAL A 47 14.03 2.53 9.25
N ALA A 48 14.73 1.39 9.31
CA ALA A 48 14.18 0.16 9.86
C ALA A 48 13.66 0.30 11.29
N ALA A 49 14.34 1.04 12.17
CA ALA A 49 13.88 1.27 13.54
C ALA A 49 12.54 2.03 13.60
N SER A 50 12.39 3.07 12.77
CA SER A 50 11.16 3.85 12.67
C SER A 50 10.01 3.02 12.10
N LEU A 51 10.29 2.18 11.10
CA LEU A 51 9.31 1.24 10.56
C LEU A 51 8.88 0.23 11.62
N ILE A 52 9.82 -0.43 12.29
CA ILE A 52 9.51 -1.43 13.33
C ILE A 52 8.61 -0.82 14.43
N ASN A 53 8.94 0.37 14.92
CA ASN A 53 8.12 1.06 15.92
C ASN A 53 6.71 1.37 15.39
N ALA A 54 6.59 1.81 14.14
CA ALA A 54 5.29 2.07 13.52
C ALA A 54 4.46 0.79 13.32
N PHE A 55 5.09 -0.36 13.07
CA PHE A 55 4.39 -1.66 12.99
C PHE A 55 3.88 -2.12 14.36
N TYR A 56 4.63 -1.89 15.44
CA TYR A 56 4.15 -2.17 16.80
C TYR A 56 3.00 -1.25 17.21
N ASP A 57 3.08 0.03 16.87
CA ASP A 57 2.01 1.00 17.10
C ASP A 57 0.77 0.64 16.28
N ALA A 58 0.95 0.18 15.03
CA ALA A 58 -0.15 -0.32 14.20
C ALA A 58 -0.83 -1.55 14.78
N ALA A 59 -0.06 -2.49 15.31
CA ALA A 59 -0.61 -3.67 15.97
C ALA A 59 -1.41 -3.27 17.23
N ALA A 60 -0.86 -2.38 18.06
CA ALA A 60 -1.56 -1.87 19.25
C ALA A 60 -2.86 -1.15 18.87
N ALA A 61 -2.82 -0.27 17.88
CA ALA A 61 -4.01 0.45 17.40
C ALA A 61 -5.08 -0.50 16.84
N LEU A 62 -4.70 -1.59 16.17
CA LEU A 62 -5.65 -2.60 15.70
C LEU A 62 -6.23 -3.45 16.84
N ASP A 63 -5.42 -3.76 17.85
CA ASP A 63 -5.86 -4.49 19.04
C ASP A 63 -6.83 -3.66 19.90
N GLU A 64 -6.56 -2.36 20.09
CA GLU A 64 -7.46 -1.41 20.78
C GLU A 64 -8.83 -1.32 20.11
N LYS A 65 -8.87 -1.51 18.78
CA LYS A 65 -10.08 -1.49 17.96
C LYS A 65 -10.81 -2.83 17.91
N GLY A 66 -10.27 -3.87 18.56
CA GLY A 66 -10.86 -5.20 18.59
C GLY A 66 -10.80 -5.94 17.25
N VAL A 67 -9.91 -5.53 16.33
CA VAL A 67 -9.72 -6.18 15.04
C VAL A 67 -8.98 -7.50 15.26
N SER A 68 -9.41 -8.58 14.61
CA SER A 68 -8.74 -9.88 14.77
C SER A 68 -7.26 -9.83 14.38
N SER A 69 -6.42 -10.55 15.12
CA SER A 69 -5.01 -10.75 14.81
C SER A 69 -4.81 -11.69 13.62
N ASP A 70 -5.82 -12.49 13.27
CA ASP A 70 -5.76 -13.40 12.14
C ASP A 70 -5.96 -12.66 10.80
N GLY A 71 -5.00 -12.88 9.90
CA GLY A 71 -5.02 -12.31 8.55
C GLY A 71 -4.56 -10.86 8.43
N ARG A 72 -3.76 -10.34 9.38
CA ARG A 72 -3.13 -9.01 9.24
C ARG A 72 -1.98 -9.05 8.23
N VAL A 73 -2.02 -8.14 7.27
CA VAL A 73 -1.02 -8.02 6.22
C VAL A 73 -0.51 -6.59 6.11
N GLY A 74 0.81 -6.44 6.01
CA GLY A 74 1.47 -5.16 5.74
C GLY A 74 2.05 -5.19 4.34
N VAL A 75 1.79 -4.17 3.53
CA VAL A 75 2.36 -4.04 2.19
C VAL A 75 3.32 -2.86 2.18
N LEU A 76 4.60 -3.16 1.88
CA LEU A 76 5.69 -2.19 1.81
C LEU A 76 6.32 -2.15 0.43
N ASN A 77 7.03 -1.06 0.15
CA ASN A 77 7.85 -0.99 -1.06
C ASN A 77 9.02 -1.97 -0.97
N PRO A 78 9.44 -2.63 -2.07
CA PRO A 78 10.61 -3.51 -2.08
C PRO A 78 11.87 -2.91 -1.43
N ARG A 79 12.14 -1.61 -1.59
CA ARG A 79 13.30 -0.95 -0.97
C ARG A 79 13.19 -0.88 0.55
N GLN A 80 12.02 -0.52 1.09
CA GLN A 80 11.77 -0.54 2.54
C GLN A 80 11.91 -1.95 3.10
N TYR A 81 11.41 -2.94 2.35
CA TYR A 81 11.50 -4.35 2.72
C TYR A 81 12.96 -4.84 2.82
N TYR A 82 13.83 -4.46 1.88
CA TYR A 82 15.24 -4.84 1.92
C TYR A 82 16.02 -4.15 3.05
N GLU A 83 15.76 -2.87 3.32
CA GLU A 83 16.37 -2.17 4.46
C GLU A 83 15.98 -2.81 5.80
N LEU A 84 14.72 -3.25 5.91
CA LEU A 84 14.22 -3.92 7.10
C LEU A 84 14.89 -5.29 7.30
N ILE A 85 15.09 -6.06 6.23
CA ILE A 85 15.87 -7.32 6.27
C ILE A 85 17.31 -7.06 6.71
N GLN A 86 17.97 -6.05 6.11
CA GLN A 86 19.36 -5.76 6.37
C GLN A 86 19.59 -5.34 7.83
N ALA A 87 18.68 -4.55 8.40
CA ALA A 87 18.76 -4.13 9.80
C ALA A 87 18.55 -5.30 10.79
N VAL A 88 17.64 -6.23 10.48
CA VAL A 88 17.45 -7.46 11.29
C VAL A 88 18.71 -8.33 11.25
N GLY A 89 19.43 -8.36 10.12
CA GLY A 89 20.73 -9.03 10.00
C GLY A 89 21.87 -8.38 10.82
N SER A 90 21.88 -7.05 10.94
CA SER A 90 22.96 -6.31 11.64
C SER A 90 22.79 -6.24 13.16
N ASN A 91 21.55 -6.30 13.69
CA ASN A 91 21.30 -6.40 15.14
C ASN A 91 21.28 -7.87 15.63
N GLY A 92 21.48 -8.83 14.71
CA GLY A 92 21.47 -10.28 14.94
C GLY A 92 22.83 -10.87 15.34
N LEU A 93 23.43 -10.41 16.44
CA LEU A 93 24.30 -11.25 17.28
C LEU A 93 23.47 -12.14 18.23
N VAL A 94 22.19 -12.38 17.91
CA VAL A 94 21.30 -13.26 18.66
C VAL A 94 21.14 -14.55 17.86
N ASN A 95 22.03 -15.51 18.14
CA ASN A 95 21.99 -16.93 17.75
C ASN A 95 21.92 -17.27 16.25
N ARG A 96 23.08 -17.24 15.58
CA ARG A 96 23.33 -18.09 14.39
C ARG A 96 23.40 -19.59 14.71
N ASP A 97 23.52 -19.97 15.98
CA ASP A 97 23.74 -21.36 16.40
C ASP A 97 22.50 -22.07 16.97
N VAL A 98 21.44 -21.33 17.36
CA VAL A 98 20.27 -21.90 18.07
C VAL A 98 18.93 -21.53 17.42
N GLN A 99 18.92 -21.10 16.16
CA GLN A 99 17.67 -21.00 15.41
C GLN A 99 17.78 -21.79 14.12
N GLY A 100 16.94 -22.83 14.06
CA GLY A 100 16.95 -23.85 13.04
C GLY A 100 16.74 -23.34 11.62
N THR A 101 16.74 -24.30 10.72
CA THR A 101 16.70 -24.30 9.25
C THR A 101 15.74 -23.32 8.56
N ALA A 102 14.89 -22.59 9.29
CA ALA A 102 13.94 -21.60 8.79
C ALA A 102 14.58 -20.24 8.41
N LEU A 103 15.73 -19.87 8.99
CA LEU A 103 16.46 -18.64 8.61
C LEU A 103 17.27 -18.79 7.31
N GLN A 104 17.48 -20.01 6.81
CA GLN A 104 18.38 -20.28 5.67
C GLN A 104 17.70 -20.29 4.29
N SER A 105 16.36 -20.30 4.20
CA SER A 105 15.70 -20.45 2.90
C SER A 105 15.49 -19.14 2.12
N GLY A 106 15.93 -17.98 2.62
CA GLY A 106 15.82 -16.68 1.91
C GLY A 106 14.39 -16.24 1.55
N ASN A 107 13.39 -17.03 1.95
CA ASN A 107 11.96 -16.90 1.67
C ASN A 107 11.14 -16.88 2.98
N GLY A 108 11.77 -16.56 4.11
CA GLY A 108 11.06 -16.33 5.36
C GLY A 108 10.17 -15.11 5.19
N ILE A 109 8.85 -15.32 5.12
CA ILE A 109 7.87 -14.24 5.25
C ILE A 109 8.17 -13.59 6.61
N ILE A 110 8.62 -12.33 6.59
CA ILE A 110 8.91 -11.60 7.81
C ILE A 110 7.58 -11.17 8.41
N GLU A 111 7.36 -11.60 9.64
CA GLU A 111 6.24 -11.21 10.46
C GLU A 111 6.76 -10.30 11.58
N ILE A 112 6.16 -9.12 11.71
CA ILE A 112 6.43 -8.20 12.81
C ILE A 112 5.13 -8.01 13.55
N ALA A 113 5.11 -8.28 14.86
CA ALA A 113 3.94 -8.09 15.72
C ALA A 113 2.65 -8.79 15.23
N GLY A 114 2.75 -9.98 14.62
CA GLY A 114 1.57 -10.69 14.10
C GLY A 114 1.16 -10.31 12.67
N ILE A 115 1.87 -9.38 12.03
CA ILE A 115 1.53 -8.83 10.71
C ILE A 115 2.47 -9.41 9.66
N LYS A 116 1.91 -10.10 8.65
CA LYS A 116 2.68 -10.67 7.53
C LYS A 116 3.06 -9.58 6.54
N ILE A 117 4.35 -9.41 6.26
CA ILE A 117 4.82 -8.35 5.36
C ILE A 117 4.97 -8.87 3.93
N TYR A 118 4.32 -8.19 2.99
CA TYR A 118 4.42 -8.39 1.56
C TYR A 118 5.08 -7.18 0.89
N LYS A 119 5.76 -7.42 -0.23
CA LYS A 119 6.38 -6.38 -1.06
C LYS A 119 5.57 -6.15 -2.33
N SER A 120 5.28 -4.90 -2.66
CA SER A 120 4.58 -4.54 -3.88
C SER A 120 5.07 -3.21 -4.44
N MET A 121 5.16 -3.12 -5.77
CA MET A 121 5.47 -1.86 -6.48
C MET A 121 4.21 -1.03 -6.77
N ASN A 122 3.03 -1.54 -6.43
CA ASN A 122 1.74 -0.96 -6.78
C ASN A 122 1.12 -0.13 -5.66
N ILE A 123 1.78 -0.02 -4.51
CA ILE A 123 1.32 0.82 -3.41
C ILE A 123 1.61 2.30 -3.69
N PRO A 124 0.76 3.21 -3.21
CA PRO A 124 1.07 4.63 -3.19
C PRO A 124 2.28 4.89 -2.28
N PHE A 125 3.31 5.53 -2.84
CA PHE A 125 4.55 5.85 -2.15
C PHE A 125 5.02 7.27 -2.51
N PHE A 126 4.69 8.26 -1.68
CA PHE A 126 5.01 9.67 -1.90
C PHE A 126 4.57 10.23 -3.27
N SER A 127 3.29 10.04 -3.62
CA SER A 127 2.69 10.42 -4.93
C SER A 127 3.19 9.64 -6.15
N THR A 128 4.04 8.62 -5.99
CA THR A 128 4.42 7.73 -7.09
C THR A 128 4.10 6.27 -6.75
N TYR A 129 3.99 5.44 -7.79
CA TYR A 129 3.99 3.99 -7.63
C TYR A 129 5.42 3.48 -7.56
N GLY A 130 5.68 2.66 -6.55
CA GLY A 130 7.00 2.10 -6.34
C GLY A 130 7.90 3.10 -5.64
N THR A 131 8.95 3.57 -6.32
CA THR A 131 10.04 4.31 -5.67
C THR A 131 10.20 5.70 -6.25
N LYS A 132 10.20 6.71 -5.39
CA LYS A 132 10.52 8.09 -5.76
C LYS A 132 12.02 8.33 -5.65
N TYR A 133 12.61 8.83 -6.74
CA TYR A 133 14.00 9.27 -6.78
C TYR A 133 14.09 10.79 -6.64
N GLY A 134 15.26 11.29 -6.26
CA GLY A 134 15.56 12.71 -6.20
C GLY A 134 16.10 13.14 -4.84
N SER A 135 16.20 14.45 -4.64
CA SER A 135 16.72 15.02 -3.39
C SER A 135 15.75 14.83 -2.23
N ALA A 136 16.31 14.63 -1.03
CA ALA A 136 15.52 14.45 0.19
C ALA A 136 14.67 15.69 0.50
N SER A 137 13.41 15.46 0.87
CA SER A 137 12.39 16.46 1.21
C SER A 137 11.37 15.85 2.18
N ALA A 138 10.39 16.63 2.64
CA ALA A 138 9.23 16.14 3.38
C ALA A 138 8.36 15.18 2.54
N THR A 139 8.39 15.27 1.21
CA THR A 139 7.59 14.44 0.28
C THR A 139 8.44 13.61 -0.69
N ASN A 140 9.76 13.51 -0.42
CA ASN A 140 10.67 12.69 -1.21
C ASN A 140 11.74 12.10 -0.29
N PRO A 141 11.86 10.78 -0.18
CA PRO A 141 12.78 10.16 0.76
C PRO A 141 14.26 10.20 0.32
N GLY A 142 14.58 10.80 -0.83
CA GLY A 142 15.95 11.23 -1.12
C GLY A 142 16.85 10.20 -1.79
N ILE A 143 16.27 9.25 -2.53
CA ILE A 143 17.03 8.14 -3.12
C ILE A 143 17.61 8.54 -4.48
N THR A 144 18.90 8.26 -4.67
CA THR A 144 19.57 8.43 -5.97
C THR A 144 19.08 7.39 -6.98
N SER A 145 18.74 7.85 -8.19
CA SER A 145 18.34 6.97 -9.29
C SER A 145 19.53 6.13 -9.79
N PRO A 146 19.34 4.83 -10.05
CA PRO A 146 20.34 3.99 -10.72
C PRO A 146 20.39 4.24 -12.25
N GLY A 147 19.70 5.26 -12.77
CA GLY A 147 19.76 5.71 -14.16
C GLY A 147 18.79 4.97 -15.09
N ASN A 148 18.93 3.65 -15.21
CA ASN A 148 18.17 2.83 -16.17
C ASN A 148 17.01 2.07 -15.52
N VAL A 149 15.99 2.78 -15.06
CA VAL A 149 14.88 2.20 -14.27
C VAL A 149 13.68 1.71 -15.11
N GLY A 150 13.66 2.01 -16.41
CA GLY A 150 12.52 1.71 -17.29
C GLY A 150 11.31 2.64 -17.07
N SER A 151 10.33 2.60 -17.98
CA SER A 151 9.16 3.49 -17.96
C SER A 151 8.10 3.17 -16.91
N PHE A 152 8.22 2.03 -16.23
CA PHE A 152 7.23 1.54 -15.25
C PHE A 152 7.64 1.83 -13.79
N VAL A 153 8.81 2.46 -13.56
CA VAL A 153 9.36 2.73 -12.23
C VAL A 153 9.33 4.23 -11.95
N GLY A 154 8.73 4.63 -10.84
CA GLY A 154 8.56 6.05 -10.47
C GLY A 154 7.44 6.75 -11.25
N GLU A 155 6.51 5.97 -11.81
CA GLU A 155 5.29 6.49 -12.42
C GLU A 155 4.48 7.26 -11.37
N ALA A 156 4.05 8.47 -11.71
CA ALA A 156 3.17 9.25 -10.85
C ALA A 156 1.86 8.48 -10.61
N VAL A 157 1.29 8.64 -9.42
CA VAL A 157 -0.05 8.12 -9.15
C VAL A 157 -1.01 8.83 -10.08
N GLU A 158 -1.78 8.05 -10.86
CA GLU A 158 -2.75 8.64 -11.77
C GLU A 158 -3.88 9.35 -11.02
N ASP A 159 -4.39 10.43 -11.59
CA ASP A 159 -5.61 11.06 -11.11
C ASP A 159 -6.77 10.06 -11.23
N ALA A 160 -7.36 9.73 -10.09
CA ALA A 160 -8.49 8.83 -10.01
C ALA A 160 -9.65 9.42 -9.22
N ALA A 161 -9.85 10.73 -9.37
CA ALA A 161 -11.02 11.43 -8.89
C ALA A 161 -12.30 10.99 -9.64
N ALA A 162 -13.44 11.10 -8.96
CA ALA A 162 -14.74 10.70 -9.49
C ALA A 162 -15.21 11.54 -10.71
N ASP A 163 -14.55 12.66 -10.99
CA ASP A 163 -14.78 13.52 -12.16
C ASP A 163 -13.94 13.11 -13.38
N VAL A 164 -12.99 12.17 -13.23
CA VAL A 164 -12.17 11.64 -14.32
C VAL A 164 -12.98 10.66 -15.17
N THR A 165 -12.95 10.87 -16.49
CA THR A 165 -13.70 10.03 -17.44
C THR A 165 -13.28 8.56 -17.37
N GLY A 166 -14.25 7.68 -17.09
CA GLY A 166 -14.04 6.24 -16.97
C GLY A 166 -13.77 5.74 -15.55
N ILE A 167 -13.74 6.63 -14.57
CA ILE A 167 -13.60 6.33 -13.16
C ILE A 167 -14.94 6.58 -12.48
N ASN A 168 -15.56 5.52 -11.97
CA ASN A 168 -16.92 5.59 -11.41
C ASN A 168 -16.92 5.67 -9.86
N ASN A 169 -15.75 5.53 -9.24
CA ASN A 169 -15.54 5.61 -7.79
C ASN A 169 -14.35 6.53 -7.52
N GLU A 170 -14.43 7.34 -6.46
CA GLU A 170 -13.32 8.17 -5.99
C GLU A 170 -12.17 7.28 -5.48
N TYR A 171 -10.96 7.41 -6.02
CA TYR A 171 -9.75 6.72 -5.52
C TYR A 171 -8.60 7.71 -5.23
N GLY A 172 -8.90 9.00 -5.26
CA GLY A 172 -8.01 10.11 -4.89
C GLY A 172 -7.21 10.67 -6.04
N GLU A 173 -6.52 11.77 -5.78
CA GLU A 173 -5.59 12.44 -6.68
C GLU A 173 -4.13 12.17 -6.28
N GLU A 174 -3.19 12.50 -7.17
CA GLU A 174 -1.74 12.35 -6.92
C GLU A 174 -1.29 13.05 -5.62
N THR A 175 -1.83 14.24 -5.36
CA THR A 175 -1.40 15.10 -4.24
C THR A 175 -1.78 14.54 -2.88
N GLU A 176 -2.77 13.65 -2.85
CA GLU A 176 -3.32 13.04 -1.64
C GLU A 176 -2.52 11.82 -1.18
N PHE A 177 -1.49 11.42 -1.92
CA PHE A 177 -0.57 10.35 -1.52
C PHE A 177 0.85 10.86 -1.26
N ALA A 178 1.01 12.18 -1.10
CA ALA A 178 2.31 12.84 -1.03
C ALA A 178 3.18 12.39 0.16
N ASN A 179 2.57 11.85 1.23
CA ASN A 179 3.27 11.37 2.42
C ASN A 179 2.99 9.90 2.74
N SER A 180 2.24 9.19 1.89
CA SER A 180 1.93 7.77 2.07
C SER A 180 3.19 6.93 1.84
N CYS A 181 3.48 6.02 2.77
CA CYS A 181 4.71 5.22 2.72
C CYS A 181 4.50 3.73 3.02
N GLY A 182 3.26 3.28 3.19
CA GLY A 182 2.91 1.88 3.39
C GLY A 182 1.47 1.70 3.85
N LEU A 183 0.98 0.46 3.75
CA LEU A 183 -0.39 0.10 4.17
C LEU A 183 -0.33 -1.15 5.04
N ILE A 184 -1.10 -1.17 6.12
CA ILE A 184 -1.32 -2.33 6.98
C ILE A 184 -2.82 -2.54 7.08
N PHE A 185 -3.30 -3.74 6.78
CA PHE A 185 -4.72 -4.02 6.79
C PHE A 185 -5.03 -5.47 7.15
N GLN A 186 -6.26 -5.71 7.62
CA GLN A 186 -6.79 -7.06 7.82
C GLN A 186 -7.68 -7.46 6.64
N LYS A 187 -7.99 -8.76 6.52
CA LYS A 187 -8.83 -9.34 5.45
C LYS A 187 -10.18 -8.62 5.21
N GLU A 188 -10.72 -7.94 6.24
CA GLU A 188 -12.02 -7.28 6.20
C GLU A 188 -11.94 -5.80 5.78
N ALA A 189 -10.73 -5.27 5.55
CA ALA A 189 -10.52 -3.86 5.23
C ALA A 189 -11.06 -3.46 3.86
N ALA A 190 -11.05 -4.35 2.86
CA ALA A 190 -11.47 -4.07 1.50
C ALA A 190 -12.44 -5.12 0.96
N GLY A 191 -13.43 -4.65 0.20
CA GLY A 191 -14.32 -5.47 -0.61
C GLY A 191 -14.09 -5.19 -2.09
N CYS A 192 -13.97 -6.25 -2.90
CA CYS A 192 -13.98 -6.16 -4.35
C CYS A 192 -15.25 -6.81 -4.89
N VAL A 193 -15.89 -6.12 -5.84
CA VAL A 193 -17.10 -6.62 -6.53
C VAL A 193 -16.81 -6.72 -8.00
N GLU A 194 -17.06 -7.89 -8.56
CA GLU A 194 -16.88 -8.18 -9.97
C GLU A 194 -18.23 -8.20 -10.68
N ALA A 195 -18.40 -7.34 -11.68
CA ALA A 195 -19.59 -7.31 -12.52
C ALA A 195 -19.46 -8.25 -13.74
N ILE A 196 -18.24 -8.44 -14.24
CA ILE A 196 -17.94 -9.34 -15.36
C ILE A 196 -16.66 -10.10 -15.03
N GLY A 197 -16.79 -11.43 -14.95
CA GLY A 197 -15.71 -12.42 -14.83
C GLY A 197 -14.59 -12.22 -15.86
N PRO A 198 -13.34 -12.65 -15.58
CA PRO A 198 -12.29 -12.63 -16.59
C PRO A 198 -12.69 -13.51 -17.77
N GLN A 199 -12.92 -12.88 -18.92
CA GLN A 199 -13.29 -13.58 -20.15
C GLN A 199 -12.44 -13.09 -21.33
N VAL A 200 -12.16 -14.00 -22.26
CA VAL A 200 -11.35 -13.74 -23.43
C VAL A 200 -12.24 -13.83 -24.67
N GLN A 201 -12.23 -12.79 -25.48
CA GLN A 201 -12.90 -12.76 -26.78
C GLN A 201 -11.84 -12.68 -27.88
N VAL A 202 -11.96 -13.54 -28.88
CA VAL A 202 -11.13 -13.51 -30.09
C VAL A 202 -11.96 -12.87 -31.21
N THR A 203 -11.29 -12.14 -32.11
CA THR A 203 -11.97 -11.50 -33.23
C THR A 203 -12.31 -12.51 -34.32
N SER A 204 -13.41 -12.33 -35.06
CA SER A 204 -13.74 -13.10 -36.27
C SER A 204 -13.87 -12.21 -37.50
N GLY A 205 -13.62 -12.79 -38.68
CA GLY A 205 -14.06 -12.27 -39.98
C GLY A 205 -13.20 -11.14 -40.55
N ASP A 206 -13.21 -9.95 -39.94
CA ASP A 206 -12.72 -8.74 -40.61
C ASP A 206 -11.30 -8.33 -40.19
N VAL A 207 -10.92 -8.49 -38.91
CA VAL A 207 -9.57 -8.10 -38.42
C VAL A 207 -8.50 -9.12 -38.86
N SER A 208 -8.85 -10.41 -38.92
CA SER A 208 -7.94 -11.50 -39.30
C SER A 208 -7.49 -11.39 -40.77
N VAL A 209 -8.35 -10.87 -41.66
CA VAL A 209 -8.07 -10.72 -43.09
C VAL A 209 -7.24 -9.45 -43.38
N VAL A 210 -7.46 -8.36 -42.64
CA VAL A 210 -6.75 -7.08 -42.86
C VAL A 210 -5.37 -7.06 -42.20
N TYR A 211 -5.24 -7.61 -40.99
CA TYR A 211 -3.99 -7.57 -40.21
C TYR A 211 -3.20 -8.89 -40.21
N GLN A 212 -3.68 -9.93 -40.90
CA GLN A 212 -3.08 -11.28 -40.92
C GLN A 212 -2.78 -11.80 -39.50
N GLY A 213 -3.67 -11.50 -38.55
CA GLY A 213 -3.47 -11.83 -37.15
C GLY A 213 -4.77 -11.77 -36.37
N ASP A 214 -4.85 -12.64 -35.35
CA ASP A 214 -5.99 -12.68 -34.45
C ASP A 214 -5.73 -11.76 -33.26
N VAL A 215 -6.68 -10.85 -33.00
CA VAL A 215 -6.65 -10.01 -31.80
C VAL A 215 -7.43 -10.72 -30.70
N ILE A 216 -6.73 -10.95 -29.59
CA ILE A 216 -7.27 -11.53 -28.37
C ILE A 216 -7.50 -10.41 -27.36
N LEU A 217 -8.76 -10.22 -26.95
CA LEU A 217 -9.16 -9.19 -26.01
C LEU A 217 -9.60 -9.85 -24.70
N GLY A 218 -8.95 -9.49 -23.60
CA GLY A 218 -9.44 -9.80 -22.25
C GLY A 218 -10.43 -8.72 -21.80
N ARG A 219 -11.55 -9.12 -21.20
CA ARG A 219 -12.49 -8.22 -20.53
C ARG A 219 -12.65 -8.65 -19.07
N LEU A 220 -12.58 -7.68 -18.17
CA LEU A 220 -12.78 -7.81 -16.73
C LEU A 220 -13.41 -6.51 -16.24
N ALA A 221 -14.48 -6.60 -15.44
CA ALA A 221 -15.09 -5.43 -14.82
C ALA A 221 -15.19 -5.65 -13.31
N MET A 222 -14.37 -4.92 -12.56
CA MET A 222 -14.27 -5.02 -11.11
C MET A 222 -14.19 -3.62 -10.49
N GLY A 223 -14.91 -3.40 -9.40
CA GLY A 223 -14.77 -2.25 -8.51
C GLY A 223 -14.25 -2.69 -7.15
N ALA A 224 -13.56 -1.79 -6.45
CA ALA A 224 -13.06 -2.04 -5.10
C ALA A 224 -13.39 -0.87 -4.18
N ASP A 225 -13.69 -1.16 -2.93
CA ASP A 225 -13.88 -0.16 -1.89
C ASP A 225 -13.46 -0.66 -0.51
N TYR A 226 -13.25 0.24 0.44
CA TYR A 226 -13.08 -0.12 1.84
C TYR A 226 -14.41 -0.61 2.43
N LEU A 227 -14.37 -1.70 3.19
CA LEU A 227 -15.55 -2.26 3.85
C LEU A 227 -15.54 -1.93 5.34
N ASN A 228 -14.43 -2.25 6.01
CA ASN A 228 -14.23 -1.95 7.43
C ASN A 228 -13.03 -1.00 7.60
N PRO A 229 -13.26 0.31 7.83
CA PRO A 229 -12.18 1.26 8.01
C PRO A 229 -11.35 0.99 9.27
N ALA A 230 -11.94 0.40 10.32
CA ALA A 230 -11.22 0.02 11.56
C ALA A 230 -10.05 -0.93 11.31
N ALA A 231 -10.14 -1.72 10.24
CA ALA A 231 -9.17 -2.72 9.86
C ALA A 231 -8.08 -2.20 8.92
N ALA A 232 -8.07 -0.89 8.60
CA ALA A 232 -7.12 -0.26 7.69
C ALA A 232 -6.23 0.76 8.43
N VAL A 233 -4.92 0.63 8.23
CA VAL A 233 -3.90 1.53 8.76
C VAL A 233 -2.99 2.00 7.64
N GLU A 234 -2.81 3.32 7.56
CA GLU A 234 -1.87 3.95 6.63
C GLU A 234 -0.61 4.37 7.37
N LEU A 235 0.55 4.04 6.79
CA LEU A 235 1.84 4.55 7.24
C LEU A 235 2.17 5.85 6.52
N VAL A 236 2.49 6.88 7.29
CA VAL A 236 2.79 8.24 6.81
C VAL A 236 4.21 8.62 7.20
N ALA A 237 4.99 9.21 6.30
CA ALA A 237 6.32 9.73 6.61
C ALA A 237 6.47 11.16 6.06
N GLY A 238 7.33 11.97 6.68
CA GLY A 238 7.57 13.36 6.25
C GLY A 238 6.51 14.39 6.64
N ALA A 239 5.37 13.96 7.18
CA ALA A 239 4.32 14.82 7.70
C ALA A 239 3.71 14.27 9.01
N ALA A 240 3.00 15.13 9.75
CA ALA A 240 2.16 14.69 10.85
C ALA A 240 0.89 14.00 10.31
N THR A 241 0.29 13.12 11.11
CA THR A 241 -1.02 12.52 10.83
C THR A 241 -2.08 13.60 10.63
N GLY A 242 -2.97 13.43 9.65
CA GLY A 242 -4.02 14.41 9.34
C GLY A 242 -3.56 15.68 8.61
N SER A 243 -2.33 15.72 8.09
CA SER A 243 -1.88 16.81 7.20
C SER A 243 -2.69 16.88 5.91
N SER A 244 -2.72 18.03 5.22
CA SER A 244 -3.58 18.26 4.04
C SER A 244 -3.39 17.24 2.91
N GLY A 245 -2.19 16.73 2.70
CA GLY A 245 -1.91 15.66 1.73
C GLY A 245 -2.36 14.27 2.16
N ASN A 246 -2.99 14.15 3.34
CA ASN A 246 -3.43 12.90 3.96
C ASN A 246 -4.89 12.99 4.44
N ALA A 247 -5.65 13.97 3.95
CA ALA A 247 -7.07 14.09 4.27
C ALA A 247 -7.88 12.98 3.59
N ALA A 248 -9.05 12.67 4.16
CA ALA A 248 -10.03 11.79 3.52
C ALA A 248 -10.69 12.55 2.36
N PHE A 249 -10.75 11.90 1.21
CA PHE A 249 -11.32 12.38 -0.04
C PHE A 249 -12.43 11.42 -0.50
#